data_AF-A0A1T1CJT8-F1
#
_entry.id   AF-A0A1T1CJT8-F1
#
_cell.length_a   1.000
_cell.length_b   1.000
_cell.length_c   1.000
_cell.angle_alpha   90.00
_cell.angle_beta   90.00
_cell.angle_gamma   90.00
#
_symmetry.space_group_name_H-M   'P 1'
#
loop_
_entity.id
_entity.type
_entity.pdbx_description
1 polymer ?
#
loop_
_entity_poly.entity_id
_entity_poly.type
_entity_poly.pdbx_seq_one_letter_code
_entity_poly.pdbx_strand_id
1 'polypeptide(L)'
;MILKTASFADLEAVWDILQAAIAQRKEDGSTQWQDGYPNSKTVVDDFAKGYSYVLVENEVVVAYAAIIFGEEPTYNDLQGEWLSHSDYVVVHRVATAPEYKGKGIATLLFEKIEALSISKNVFSIKVDTNFDNFPMLKILKKLGYTYCGEIVVRGAPRKAFEKLLK
;
A
#
# COMPACT_ATOMS: atom_id res chain seq x y z
N MET A 1 17.82 -3.70 3.74
CA MET A 1 16.92 -3.22 2.67
C MET A 1 16.65 -1.74 2.83
N ILE A 2 16.55 -1.00 1.72
CA ILE A 2 16.41 0.46 1.67
C ILE A 2 15.11 0.82 0.95
N LEU A 3 14.29 1.68 1.53
CA LEU A 3 13.12 2.26 0.87
C LEU A 3 13.57 3.51 0.10
N LYS A 4 13.27 3.59 -1.19
CA LYS A 4 13.58 4.76 -2.03
C LYS A 4 12.42 5.05 -2.99
N THR A 5 12.37 6.28 -3.50
CA THR A 5 11.54 6.61 -4.66
C THR A 5 11.99 5.78 -5.86
N ALA A 6 11.03 5.23 -6.60
CA ALA A 6 11.30 4.48 -7.82
C ALA A 6 11.60 5.44 -8.99
N SER A 7 12.51 5.05 -9.85
CA SER A 7 12.82 5.71 -11.12
C SER A 7 12.21 4.93 -12.28
N PHE A 8 12.03 5.52 -13.46
CA PHE A 8 11.50 4.77 -14.61
C PHE A 8 12.32 3.52 -15.00
N ALA A 9 13.57 3.42 -14.56
CA ALA A 9 14.37 2.20 -14.72
C ALA A 9 13.86 1.02 -13.85
N ASP A 10 13.14 1.30 -12.77
CA ASP A 10 12.53 0.30 -11.88
C ASP A 10 11.12 -0.14 -12.36
N LEU A 11 10.57 0.50 -13.41
CA LEU A 11 9.17 0.32 -13.85
C LEU A 11 8.85 -1.13 -14.22
N GLU A 12 9.72 -1.79 -14.98
CA GLU A 12 9.53 -3.17 -15.43
C GLU A 12 9.49 -4.12 -14.22
N ALA A 13 10.46 -4.02 -13.32
CA ALA A 13 10.51 -4.83 -12.10
C ALA A 13 9.28 -4.62 -11.20
N VAL A 14 8.83 -3.37 -11.05
CA VAL A 14 7.60 -3.06 -10.30
C VAL A 14 6.37 -3.68 -10.97
N TRP A 15 6.29 -3.60 -12.29
CA TRP A 15 5.18 -4.17 -13.04
C TRP A 15 5.12 -5.69 -12.89
N ASP A 16 6.26 -6.39 -12.96
CA ASP A 16 6.33 -7.84 -12.77
C ASP A 16 5.89 -8.27 -11.36
N ILE A 17 6.33 -7.55 -10.32
CA ILE A 17 5.90 -7.78 -8.94
C ILE A 17 4.38 -7.62 -8.79
N LEU A 18 3.81 -6.57 -9.39
CA LEU A 18 2.37 -6.33 -9.35
C LEU A 18 1.59 -7.42 -10.11
N GLN A 19 2.05 -7.83 -11.28
CA GLN A 19 1.42 -8.92 -12.05
C GLN A 19 1.41 -10.23 -11.25
N ALA A 20 2.54 -10.57 -10.61
CA ALA A 20 2.63 -11.75 -9.77
C ALA A 20 1.67 -11.66 -8.57
N ALA A 21 1.55 -10.48 -7.95
CA ALA A 21 0.61 -10.26 -6.86
C ALA A 21 -0.87 -10.34 -7.30
N ILE A 22 -1.21 -9.85 -8.50
CA ILE A 22 -2.56 -9.97 -9.09
C ILE A 22 -2.90 -11.45 -9.31
N ALA A 23 -1.99 -12.21 -9.91
CA ALA A 23 -2.17 -13.65 -10.15
C ALA A 23 -2.38 -14.41 -8.84
N GLN A 24 -1.56 -14.13 -7.82
CA GLN A 24 -1.71 -14.75 -6.51
C GLN A 24 -3.06 -14.40 -5.85
N ARG A 25 -3.50 -13.14 -5.91
CA ARG A 25 -4.79 -12.75 -5.31
C ARG A 25 -5.96 -13.49 -5.95
N LYS A 26 -5.87 -13.78 -7.25
CA LYS A 26 -6.84 -14.61 -7.97
C LYS A 26 -6.84 -16.05 -7.48
N GLU A 27 -5.67 -16.64 -7.29
CA GLU A 27 -5.51 -18.01 -6.73
C GLU A 27 -6.04 -18.11 -5.30
N ASP A 28 -5.85 -17.05 -4.50
CA ASP A 28 -6.38 -16.95 -3.14
C ASP A 28 -7.92 -16.74 -3.09
N GLY A 29 -8.58 -16.70 -4.26
CA GLY A 29 -10.03 -16.55 -4.39
C GLY A 29 -10.54 -15.12 -4.20
N SER A 30 -9.66 -14.12 -4.21
CA SER A 30 -10.07 -12.73 -4.00
C SER A 30 -10.57 -12.06 -5.27
N THR A 31 -11.58 -11.20 -5.12
CA THR A 31 -12.04 -10.28 -6.15
C THR A 31 -11.21 -8.99 -6.23
N GLN A 32 -10.29 -8.75 -5.29
CA GLN A 32 -9.39 -7.61 -5.36
C GLN A 32 -8.44 -7.76 -6.55
N TRP A 33 -8.35 -6.70 -7.33
CA TRP A 33 -7.52 -6.59 -8.54
C TRP A 33 -7.91 -7.46 -9.73
N GLN A 34 -9.14 -7.97 -9.73
CA GLN A 34 -9.67 -8.79 -10.84
C GLN A 34 -10.52 -7.98 -11.83
N ASP A 35 -10.67 -6.67 -11.61
CA ASP A 35 -11.40 -5.70 -12.42
C ASP A 35 -10.55 -5.02 -13.50
N GLY A 36 -9.29 -5.46 -13.68
CA GLY A 36 -8.32 -4.82 -14.58
C GLY A 36 -7.53 -3.67 -13.94
N TYR A 37 -7.61 -3.53 -12.61
CA TYR A 37 -6.77 -2.64 -11.82
C TYR A 37 -5.95 -3.42 -10.79
N PRO A 38 -4.69 -3.06 -10.47
CA PRO A 38 -3.90 -2.04 -11.14
C PRO A 38 -3.51 -2.49 -12.56
N ASN A 39 -3.34 -1.53 -13.45
CA ASN A 39 -2.87 -1.75 -14.83
C ASN A 39 -1.60 -0.93 -15.09
N SER A 40 -0.92 -1.24 -16.20
CA SER A 40 0.31 -0.56 -16.61
C SER A 40 0.16 0.97 -16.60
N LYS A 41 -0.96 1.52 -17.08
CA LYS A 41 -1.21 2.97 -17.03
C LYS A 41 -1.24 3.52 -15.61
N THR A 42 -1.93 2.84 -14.69
CA THR A 42 -1.98 3.24 -13.27
C THR A 42 -0.58 3.29 -12.66
N VAL A 43 0.25 2.30 -12.97
CA VAL A 43 1.62 2.25 -12.48
C VAL A 43 2.44 3.39 -13.08
N VAL A 44 2.39 3.60 -14.40
CA VAL A 44 3.07 4.73 -15.05
C VAL A 44 2.62 6.08 -14.46
N ASP A 45 1.33 6.24 -14.17
CA ASP A 45 0.80 7.45 -13.55
C ASP A 45 1.34 7.63 -12.10
N ASP A 46 1.58 6.56 -11.35
CA ASP A 46 2.24 6.63 -10.04
C ASP A 46 3.68 7.13 -10.14
N PHE A 47 4.44 6.61 -11.12
CA PHE A 47 5.82 7.03 -11.37
C PHE A 47 5.86 8.50 -11.78
N ALA A 48 4.96 8.92 -12.68
CA ALA A 48 4.88 10.31 -13.14
C ALA A 48 4.51 11.29 -12.03
N LYS A 49 3.67 10.86 -11.07
CA LYS A 49 3.27 11.67 -9.90
C LYS A 49 4.26 11.60 -8.74
N GLY A 50 5.29 10.77 -8.82
CA GLY A 50 6.27 10.57 -7.74
C GLY A 50 5.73 9.78 -6.55
N TYR A 51 4.68 8.98 -6.75
CA TYR A 51 4.07 8.16 -5.70
C TYR A 51 4.73 6.79 -5.57
N SER A 52 5.52 6.37 -6.56
CA SER A 52 6.13 5.06 -6.61
C SER A 52 7.33 4.94 -5.68
N TYR A 53 7.27 4.03 -4.72
CA TYR A 53 8.38 3.67 -3.84
C TYR A 53 8.68 2.18 -3.92
N VAL A 54 9.98 1.86 -3.87
CA VAL A 54 10.49 0.49 -3.90
C VAL A 54 11.34 0.21 -2.68
N LEU A 55 11.20 -1.00 -2.14
CA LEU A 55 12.13 -1.57 -1.19
C LEU A 55 13.19 -2.35 -1.98
N VAL A 56 14.46 -2.06 -1.72
CA VAL A 56 15.60 -2.64 -2.46
C VAL A 56 16.53 -3.40 -1.54
N GLU A 57 16.98 -4.56 -2.02
CA GLU A 57 18.04 -5.38 -1.43
C GLU A 57 19.08 -5.70 -2.50
N ASN A 58 20.35 -5.35 -2.29
CA ASN A 58 21.43 -5.63 -3.24
C ASN A 58 21.09 -5.21 -4.69
N GLU A 59 20.55 -3.99 -4.85
CA GLU A 59 20.09 -3.43 -6.14
C GLU A 59 18.85 -4.10 -6.76
N VAL A 60 18.30 -5.14 -6.13
CA VAL A 60 17.07 -5.82 -6.56
C VAL A 60 15.85 -5.19 -5.90
N VAL A 61 14.82 -4.89 -6.69
CA VAL A 61 13.51 -4.47 -6.18
C VAL A 61 12.79 -5.67 -5.57
N VAL A 62 12.49 -5.61 -4.27
CA VAL A 62 11.86 -6.72 -3.54
C VAL A 62 10.42 -6.43 -3.13
N ALA A 63 10.01 -5.17 -3.12
CA ALA A 63 8.64 -4.76 -2.86
C ALA A 63 8.33 -3.39 -3.46
N TYR A 64 7.05 -3.14 -3.68
CA TYR A 64 6.49 -1.90 -4.19
C TYR A 64 5.36 -1.40 -3.28
N ALA A 65 5.26 -0.09 -3.13
CA ALA A 65 4.06 0.59 -2.67
C ALA A 65 3.93 1.94 -3.37
N ALA A 66 2.69 2.36 -3.61
CA ALA A 66 2.39 3.74 -3.88
C ALA A 66 2.17 4.48 -2.55
N ILE A 67 3.01 5.47 -2.26
CA ILE A 67 2.96 6.28 -1.04
C ILE A 67 2.57 7.69 -1.43
N ILE A 68 1.41 8.13 -0.97
CA ILE A 68 0.79 9.40 -1.38
C ILE A 68 0.69 10.29 -0.15
N PHE A 69 1.42 11.40 -0.17
CA PHE A 69 1.31 12.47 0.82
C PHE A 69 0.24 13.44 0.35
N GLY A 70 -0.98 13.29 0.87
CA GLY A 70 -2.11 14.10 0.43
C GLY A 70 -3.43 13.33 0.51
N GLU A 71 -4.46 13.94 -0.04
CA GLU A 71 -5.82 13.45 0.10
C GLU A 71 -6.13 12.25 -0.80
N GLU A 72 -6.88 11.30 -0.24
CA GLU A 72 -7.57 10.26 -1.00
C GLU A 72 -9.08 10.56 -0.98
N PRO A 73 -9.68 10.98 -2.10
CA PRO A 73 -11.07 11.43 -2.13
C PRO A 73 -12.07 10.43 -1.54
N THR A 74 -11.83 9.13 -1.71
CA THR A 74 -12.73 8.08 -1.17
C THR A 74 -12.74 8.03 0.37
N TYR A 75 -11.75 8.63 1.04
CA TYR A 75 -11.68 8.65 2.51
C TYR A 75 -12.61 9.70 3.14
N ASN A 76 -13.16 10.60 2.33
CA ASN A 76 -14.18 11.56 2.76
C ASN A 76 -15.54 10.89 3.02
N ASP A 77 -15.79 9.74 2.38
CA ASP A 77 -17.04 8.98 2.50
C ASP A 77 -16.94 7.82 3.52
N LEU A 78 -16.05 7.95 4.51
CA LEU A 78 -15.87 6.95 5.56
C LEU A 78 -17.18 6.73 6.34
N GLN A 79 -17.64 5.48 6.36
CA GLN A 79 -18.66 4.98 7.28
C GLN A 79 -17.98 4.58 8.60
N GLY A 80 -17.71 5.57 9.44
CA GLY A 80 -16.93 5.42 10.68
C GLY A 80 -16.29 6.73 11.12
N GLU A 81 -15.18 6.65 11.86
CA GLU A 81 -14.46 7.82 12.36
C GLU A 81 -12.94 7.61 12.25
N TRP A 82 -12.26 8.58 11.64
CA TRP A 82 -10.80 8.63 11.61
C TRP A 82 -10.26 8.99 13.01
N LEU A 83 -9.07 8.50 13.36
CA LEU A 83 -8.41 8.87 14.61
C LEU A 83 -7.94 10.33 14.60
N SER A 84 -7.69 10.87 13.41
CA SER A 84 -7.30 12.26 13.23
C SER A 84 -7.78 12.85 11.89
N HIS A 85 -7.79 14.18 11.86
CA HIS A 85 -8.08 15.00 10.68
C HIS A 85 -6.87 15.85 10.24
N SER A 86 -5.66 15.50 10.71
CA SER A 86 -4.42 16.15 10.26
C SER A 86 -3.99 15.63 8.88
N ASP A 87 -2.95 16.22 8.31
CA ASP A 87 -2.27 15.67 7.14
C ASP A 87 -1.92 14.19 7.37
N TYR A 88 -2.08 13.39 6.32
CA TYR A 88 -1.90 11.95 6.36
C TYR A 88 -1.18 11.42 5.11
N VAL A 89 -0.65 10.21 5.24
CA VAL A 89 -0.09 9.43 4.15
C VAL A 89 -1.04 8.30 3.80
N VAL A 90 -1.28 8.08 2.51
CA VAL A 90 -2.04 6.96 1.98
C VAL A 90 -1.09 5.93 1.38
N VAL A 91 -1.28 4.67 1.74
CA VAL A 91 -0.48 3.55 1.20
C VAL A 91 -1.35 2.68 0.31
N HIS A 92 -1.07 2.69 -0.99
CA HIS A 92 -1.76 1.92 -2.00
C HIS A 92 -0.85 0.91 -2.68
N ARG A 93 -1.46 -0.08 -3.35
CA ARG A 93 -0.77 -1.01 -4.28
C ARG A 93 0.46 -1.68 -3.66
N VAL A 94 0.33 -2.14 -2.42
CA VAL A 94 1.40 -2.86 -1.72
C VAL A 94 1.58 -4.24 -2.32
N ALA A 95 2.78 -4.55 -2.82
CA ALA A 95 3.13 -5.85 -3.36
C ALA A 95 4.58 -6.22 -3.02
N THR A 96 4.84 -7.52 -2.86
CA THR A 96 6.17 -8.06 -2.58
C THR A 96 6.53 -9.08 -3.66
N ALA A 97 7.79 -9.11 -4.08
CA ALA A 97 8.29 -10.10 -5.01
C ALA A 97 8.02 -11.53 -4.50
N PRO A 98 7.61 -12.48 -5.36
CA PRO A 98 7.25 -13.84 -4.95
C PRO A 98 8.34 -14.56 -4.15
N GLU A 99 9.60 -14.38 -4.52
CA GLU A 99 10.79 -14.99 -3.91
C GLU A 99 11.03 -14.50 -2.46
N TYR A 100 10.34 -13.41 -2.10
CA TYR A 100 10.43 -12.73 -0.82
C TYR A 100 9.18 -12.92 0.05
N LYS A 101 8.18 -13.66 -0.43
CA LYS A 101 6.97 -13.98 0.31
C LYS A 101 7.29 -14.75 1.59
N GLY A 102 6.55 -14.46 2.67
CA GLY A 102 6.75 -15.12 3.97
C GLY A 102 7.97 -14.66 4.78
N LYS A 103 8.86 -13.82 4.21
CA LYS A 103 10.07 -13.31 4.89
C LYS A 103 9.85 -12.02 5.67
N GLY A 104 8.59 -11.63 5.91
CA GLY A 104 8.25 -10.40 6.64
C GLY A 104 8.46 -9.09 5.85
N ILE A 105 8.71 -9.17 4.53
CA ILE A 105 9.04 -7.99 3.71
C ILE A 105 7.95 -6.92 3.73
N ALA A 106 6.67 -7.30 3.66
CA ALA A 106 5.59 -6.34 3.75
C ALA A 106 5.55 -5.63 5.12
N THR A 107 5.88 -6.33 6.23
CA THR A 107 5.99 -5.68 7.55
C THR A 107 7.12 -4.67 7.56
N LEU A 108 8.31 -5.06 7.09
CA LEU A 108 9.47 -4.17 6.98
C LEU A 108 9.18 -2.95 6.09
N LEU A 109 8.47 -3.15 4.98
CA LEU A 109 8.03 -2.06 4.10
C LEU A 109 7.22 -1.03 4.89
N PHE A 110 6.19 -1.47 5.62
CA PHE A 110 5.38 -0.57 6.44
C PHE A 110 6.19 0.14 7.54
N GLU A 111 7.11 -0.54 8.23
CA GLU A 111 8.02 0.09 9.19
C GLU A 111 8.89 1.19 8.53
N LYS A 112 9.32 0.98 7.28
CA LYS A 112 10.03 2.01 6.50
C LYS A 112 9.13 3.16 6.08
N ILE A 113 7.86 2.89 5.75
CA ILE A 113 6.87 3.94 5.43
C ILE A 113 6.59 4.80 6.67
N GLU A 114 6.49 4.19 7.85
CA GLU A 114 6.35 4.92 9.12
C GLU A 114 7.52 5.87 9.36
N ALA A 115 8.75 5.38 9.23
CA ALA A 115 9.95 6.21 9.35
C ALA A 115 10.00 7.34 8.29
N LEU A 116 9.59 7.04 7.04
CA LEU A 116 9.50 8.04 5.98
C LEU A 116 8.46 9.12 6.33
N SER A 117 7.30 8.74 6.83
CA SER A 117 6.21 9.67 7.20
C SER A 117 6.66 10.63 8.30
N ILE A 118 7.32 10.12 9.34
CA ILE A 118 7.92 10.93 10.41
C ILE A 118 8.98 11.88 9.83
N SER A 119 9.85 11.42 8.93
CA SER A 119 10.87 12.26 8.29
C SER A 119 10.28 13.40 7.44
N LYS A 120 9.02 13.27 7.03
CA LYS A 120 8.25 14.26 6.28
C LYS A 120 7.31 15.08 7.17
N ASN A 121 7.40 14.93 8.49
CA ASN A 121 6.56 15.62 9.47
C ASN A 121 5.06 15.31 9.31
N VAL A 122 4.72 14.10 8.87
CA VAL A 122 3.34 13.59 8.75
C VAL A 122 3.18 12.39 9.67
N PHE A 123 2.23 12.48 10.60
CA PHE A 123 2.08 11.53 11.72
C PHE A 123 0.81 10.70 11.66
N SER A 124 0.04 10.79 10.57
CA SER A 124 -1.10 9.90 10.31
C SER A 124 -0.82 9.07 9.05
N ILE A 125 -0.99 7.75 9.14
CA ILE A 125 -0.98 6.86 7.98
C ILE A 125 -2.34 6.19 7.89
N LYS A 126 -2.99 6.34 6.73
CA LYS A 126 -4.29 5.75 6.40
C LYS A 126 -4.12 4.70 5.31
N VAL A 127 -4.78 3.56 5.49
CA VAL A 127 -4.74 2.42 4.58
C VAL A 127 -6.10 1.76 4.50
N ASP A 128 -6.52 1.38 3.30
CA ASP A 128 -7.66 0.51 3.10
C ASP A 128 -7.25 -0.85 2.51
N THR A 129 -8.06 -1.86 2.81
CA THR A 129 -7.90 -3.18 2.18
C THR A 129 -9.22 -3.93 2.14
N ASN A 130 -9.28 -5.01 1.35
CA ASN A 130 -10.45 -5.88 1.33
C ASN A 130 -10.58 -6.67 2.63
N PHE A 131 -11.82 -7.01 3.00
CA PHE A 131 -12.13 -7.87 4.16
C PHE A 131 -11.48 -9.26 4.08
N ASP A 132 -11.21 -9.76 2.87
CA ASP A 132 -10.60 -11.05 2.58
C ASP A 132 -9.06 -11.03 2.51
N ASN A 133 -8.44 -9.84 2.64
CA ASN A 133 -6.98 -9.71 2.58
C ASN A 133 -6.36 -10.00 3.95
N PHE A 134 -6.51 -11.24 4.41
CA PHE A 134 -6.00 -11.70 5.71
C PHE A 134 -4.50 -11.40 5.93
N PRO A 135 -3.61 -11.52 4.91
CA PRO A 135 -2.21 -11.11 5.08
C PRO A 135 -2.06 -9.63 5.46
N MET A 136 -2.74 -8.72 4.74
CA MET A 136 -2.69 -7.29 5.04
C MET A 136 -3.30 -6.99 6.41
N LEU A 137 -4.47 -7.56 6.72
CA LEU A 137 -5.13 -7.36 8.01
C LEU A 137 -4.24 -7.80 9.19
N LYS A 138 -3.47 -8.89 9.03
CA LYS A 138 -2.48 -9.34 10.04
C LYS A 138 -1.34 -8.34 10.20
N ILE A 139 -0.83 -7.77 9.11
CA ILE A 139 0.24 -6.77 9.14
C ILE A 139 -0.24 -5.51 9.87
N LEU A 140 -1.40 -4.98 9.47
CA LEU A 140 -2.00 -3.79 10.08
C LEU A 140 -2.23 -3.99 11.58
N LYS A 141 -2.78 -5.14 11.98
CA LYS A 141 -2.94 -5.49 13.39
C LYS A 141 -1.60 -5.58 14.13
N LYS A 142 -0.61 -6.25 13.54
CA LYS A 142 0.73 -6.42 14.14
C LYS A 142 1.42 -5.07 14.38
N LEU A 143 1.26 -4.14 13.45
CA LEU A 143 1.87 -2.81 13.50
C LEU A 143 1.04 -1.79 14.29
N GLY A 144 -0.11 -2.17 14.82
CA GLY A 144 -0.93 -1.29 15.68
C GLY A 144 -1.76 -0.27 14.90
N TYR A 145 -2.15 -0.57 13.67
CA TYR A 145 -3.18 0.20 12.95
C TYR A 145 -4.55 -0.08 13.57
N THR A 146 -5.35 0.97 13.71
CA THR A 146 -6.70 0.91 14.25
C THR A 146 -7.72 0.90 13.13
N TYR A 147 -8.72 0.04 13.23
CA TYR A 147 -9.86 0.03 12.31
C TYR A 147 -10.73 1.28 12.54
N CYS A 148 -10.99 2.04 11.49
CA CYS A 148 -11.73 3.31 11.55
C CYS A 148 -13.14 3.21 10.96
N GLY A 149 -13.40 2.21 10.11
CA GLY A 149 -14.69 2.07 9.43
C GLY A 149 -14.55 1.45 8.06
N GLU A 150 -15.55 1.70 7.21
CA GLU A 150 -15.57 1.21 5.83
C GLU A 150 -15.70 2.35 4.82
N ILE A 151 -15.10 2.18 3.66
CA ILE A 151 -15.25 3.06 2.49
C ILE A 151 -15.70 2.23 1.29
N VAL A 152 -16.30 2.86 0.30
CA VAL A 152 -16.66 2.20 -0.98
C VAL A 152 -15.68 2.62 -2.06
N VAL A 153 -14.87 1.67 -2.53
CA VAL A 153 -13.92 1.91 -3.63
C VAL A 153 -14.40 1.11 -4.84
N ARG A 154 -14.76 1.82 -5.91
CA ARG A 154 -15.27 1.23 -7.17
C ARG A 154 -16.44 0.24 -6.94
N GLY A 155 -17.38 0.61 -6.08
CA GLY A 155 -18.57 -0.20 -5.80
C GLY A 155 -18.35 -1.39 -4.85
N ALA A 156 -17.14 -1.56 -4.30
CA ALA A 156 -16.84 -2.60 -3.33
C ALA A 156 -16.41 -2.01 -1.97
N PRO A 157 -16.90 -2.55 -0.84
CA PRO A 157 -16.50 -2.09 0.48
C PRO A 157 -15.04 -2.45 0.78
N ARG A 158 -14.32 -1.54 1.42
CA ARG A 158 -12.97 -1.73 1.96
C ARG A 158 -12.98 -1.39 3.43
N LYS A 159 -12.19 -2.13 4.21
CA LYS A 159 -11.92 -1.79 5.61
C LYS A 159 -10.83 -0.73 5.65
N ALA A 160 -11.12 0.38 6.30
CA ALA A 160 -10.22 1.51 6.47
C ALA A 160 -9.54 1.46 7.84
N PHE A 161 -8.25 1.77 7.85
CA PHE A 161 -7.40 1.75 9.03
C PHE A 161 -6.54 3.00 9.11
N GLU A 162 -6.26 3.45 10.32
CA GLU A 162 -5.34 4.55 10.59
C GLU A 162 -4.34 4.18 11.68
N LYS A 163 -3.11 4.68 11.56
CA LYS A 163 -2.12 4.67 12.64
C LYS A 163 -1.60 6.08 12.85
N LEU A 164 -1.66 6.52 14.11
CA LEU A 164 -0.98 7.73 14.55
C LEU A 164 0.45 7.38 15.00
N LEU A 165 1.41 8.09 14.43
CA LEU A 165 2.83 7.98 14.75
C LEU A 165 3.19 8.95 15.88
N LYS A 166 4.28 8.64 16.58
CA LYS A 166 4.81 9.45 17.68
C LYS A 166 6.18 9.99 17.34
#